data_AF-A0A3N6C0J1-F1
#
_entry.id   AF-A0A3N6C0J1-F1
#
_cell.length_a   1.000
_cell.length_b   1.000
_cell.length_c   1.000
_cell.angle_alpha   90.00
_cell.angle_beta   90.00
_cell.angle_gamma   90.00
#
_symmetry.space_group_name_H-M   'P 1'
#
loop_
_entity.id
_entity.type
_entity.pdbx_description
1 polymer ?
#
loop_
_entity_poly.entity_id
_entity_poly.type
_entity_poly.pdbx_seq_one_letter_code
_entity_poly.pdbx_strand_id
1 'polypeptide(L)'
;MNVTSLVSNRYAEVENRKRALRQKTADDAYRKNAQYFKPKFNPALEELVDLLTGKKEKDHQPEVQAAIQDLKQQKDLIEQQNSPVDDEVASAQLADPISSDEKYAQTITILEDVRDAALAPENPSQQDLQVAATASETIQETQSQSTHETKLSNVFQMNDHGKEESATTSDSAVIAQEKTKQRLFKKAIAHYSFHMQMAKQGFHFAEPIIYRAV
;
A
#
# COMPACT_ATOMS: atom_id res chain seq x y z
N MET A 1 -71.77 -1.59 2.71
CA MET A 1 -70.34 -1.28 2.46
C MET A 1 -69.72 -0.83 3.76
N ASN A 2 -68.65 -1.48 4.21
CA ASN A 2 -68.06 -1.20 5.52
C ASN A 2 -67.09 -0.02 5.39
N VAL A 3 -67.33 1.05 6.15
CA VAL A 3 -66.53 2.30 6.08
C VAL A 3 -65.06 2.04 6.45
N THR A 4 -64.83 1.13 7.40
CA THR A 4 -63.51 0.65 7.81
C THR A 4 -62.72 -0.02 6.68
N SER A 5 -63.37 -0.81 5.82
CA SER A 5 -62.67 -1.44 4.69
C SER A 5 -62.35 -0.42 3.59
N LEU A 6 -63.20 0.60 3.41
CA LEU A 6 -62.93 1.70 2.48
C LEU A 6 -61.72 2.53 2.92
N VAL A 7 -61.62 2.81 4.22
CA VAL A 7 -60.49 3.56 4.80
C VAL A 7 -59.21 2.74 4.70
N SER A 8 -59.24 1.45 5.07
CA SER A 8 -58.09 0.54 4.95
C SER A 8 -57.59 0.42 3.50
N ASN A 9 -58.49 0.28 2.52
CA ASN A 9 -58.12 0.26 1.11
C ASN A 9 -57.47 1.57 0.65
N ARG A 10 -57.95 2.73 1.10
CA ARG A 10 -57.29 4.02 0.78
C ARG A 10 -55.88 4.10 1.39
N TYR A 11 -55.69 3.61 2.61
CA TYR A 11 -54.35 3.56 3.21
C TYR A 11 -53.41 2.62 2.43
N ALA A 12 -53.89 1.44 2.07
CA ALA A 12 -53.13 0.49 1.25
C ALA A 12 -52.78 1.06 -0.13
N GLU A 13 -53.71 1.77 -0.77
CA GLU A 13 -53.46 2.43 -2.07
C GLU A 13 -52.38 3.52 -1.97
N VAL A 14 -52.45 4.36 -0.93
CA VAL A 14 -51.44 5.40 -0.67
C VAL A 14 -50.07 4.79 -0.37
N GLU A 15 -50.02 3.71 0.40
CA GLU A 15 -48.77 3.02 0.70
C GLU A 15 -48.17 2.37 -0.56
N ASN A 16 -48.99 1.71 -1.36
CA ASN A 16 -48.57 1.12 -2.63
C ASN A 16 -48.03 2.18 -3.61
N ARG A 17 -48.69 3.34 -3.71
CA ARG A 17 -48.21 4.46 -4.52
C ARG A 17 -46.85 4.97 -4.03
N LYS A 18 -46.65 5.07 -2.71
CA LYS A 18 -45.38 5.47 -2.11
C LYS A 18 -44.27 4.44 -2.38
N ARG A 19 -44.58 3.15 -2.27
CA ARG A 19 -43.63 2.06 -2.59
C ARG A 19 -43.25 2.09 -4.06
N ALA A 20 -44.21 2.23 -4.97
CA ALA A 20 -43.96 2.34 -6.40
C ALA A 20 -43.08 3.56 -6.75
N LEU A 21 -43.30 4.71 -6.09
CA LEU A 21 -42.47 5.90 -6.30
C LEU A 21 -41.03 5.69 -5.82
N ARG A 22 -40.85 5.07 -4.64
CA ARG A 22 -39.52 4.72 -4.11
C ARG A 22 -38.77 3.74 -5.00
N GLN A 23 -39.46 2.73 -5.52
CA GLN A 23 -38.88 1.77 -6.46
C GLN A 23 -38.40 2.49 -7.72
N LYS A 24 -39.23 3.36 -8.33
CA LYS A 24 -38.81 4.16 -9.50
C LYS A 24 -37.58 5.01 -9.22
N THR A 25 -37.51 5.66 -8.06
CA THR A 25 -36.32 6.46 -7.70
C THR A 25 -35.07 5.61 -7.51
N ALA A 26 -35.22 4.40 -6.96
CA ALA A 26 -34.11 3.46 -6.79
C ALA A 26 -33.65 2.93 -8.16
N ASP A 27 -34.59 2.49 -9.00
CA ASP A 27 -34.32 1.99 -10.35
C ASP A 27 -33.64 3.05 -11.22
N ASP A 28 -34.09 4.31 -11.15
CA ASP A 28 -33.45 5.43 -11.85
C ASP A 28 -32.04 5.70 -11.31
N ALA A 29 -31.83 5.61 -9.99
CA ALA A 29 -30.51 5.75 -9.39
C ALA A 29 -29.57 4.61 -9.83
N TYR A 30 -30.04 3.36 -9.83
CA TYR A 30 -29.29 2.22 -10.34
C TYR A 30 -28.98 2.37 -11.83
N ARG A 31 -29.96 2.83 -12.63
CA ARG A 31 -29.76 3.05 -14.07
C ARG A 31 -28.72 4.13 -14.34
N LYS A 32 -28.74 5.24 -13.61
CA LYS A 32 -27.72 6.30 -13.70
C LYS A 32 -26.36 5.79 -13.24
N ASN A 33 -26.29 5.09 -12.11
CA ASN A 33 -25.05 4.52 -11.60
C ASN A 33 -24.43 3.52 -12.60
N ALA A 34 -25.23 2.63 -13.18
CA ALA A 34 -24.78 1.68 -14.19
C ALA A 34 -24.28 2.35 -15.49
N GLN A 35 -24.75 3.56 -15.82
CA GLN A 35 -24.23 4.31 -16.97
C GLN A 35 -22.78 4.76 -16.75
N TYR A 36 -22.38 5.11 -15.52
CA TYR A 36 -21.01 5.53 -15.20
C TYR A 36 -19.99 4.38 -15.26
N PHE A 37 -20.44 3.14 -15.17
CA PHE A 37 -19.60 1.95 -15.32
C PHE A 37 -19.51 1.45 -16.77
N LYS A 38 -20.12 2.16 -17.73
CA LYS A 38 -19.92 1.86 -19.15
C LYS A 38 -18.59 2.48 -19.58
N PRO A 39 -17.73 1.74 -20.31
CA PRO A 39 -16.42 2.24 -20.78
C PRO A 39 -16.50 3.58 -21.51
N LYS A 40 -17.59 3.80 -22.27
CA LYS A 40 -17.85 5.06 -23.01
C LYS A 40 -17.88 6.31 -22.12
N PHE A 41 -18.30 6.20 -20.86
CA PHE A 41 -18.45 7.36 -19.97
C PHE A 41 -17.31 7.51 -18.97
N ASN A 42 -16.49 6.48 -18.78
CA ASN A 42 -15.35 6.52 -17.88
C ASN A 42 -14.13 5.82 -18.52
N PRO A 43 -13.30 6.56 -19.27
CA PRO A 43 -12.10 6.00 -19.90
C PRO A 43 -11.06 5.53 -18.87
N ALA A 44 -11.13 6.02 -17.62
CA ALA A 44 -10.26 5.55 -16.56
C ALA A 44 -10.55 4.10 -16.14
N LEU A 45 -11.77 3.59 -16.38
CA LEU A 45 -12.06 2.16 -16.17
C LEU A 45 -11.39 1.30 -17.24
N GLU A 46 -11.35 1.77 -18.49
CA GLU A 46 -10.64 1.08 -19.58
C GLU A 46 -9.14 1.10 -19.32
N GLU A 47 -8.57 2.24 -18.94
CA GLU A 47 -7.17 2.34 -18.53
C GLU A 47 -6.84 1.46 -17.32
N LEU A 48 -7.71 1.43 -16.31
CA LEU A 48 -7.54 0.55 -15.15
C LEU A 48 -7.58 -0.93 -15.57
N VAL A 49 -8.51 -1.32 -16.44
CA VAL A 49 -8.57 -2.68 -17.00
C VAL A 49 -7.29 -2.99 -17.79
N ASP A 50 -6.79 -2.05 -18.58
CA ASP A 50 -5.55 -2.23 -19.34
C ASP A 50 -4.30 -2.34 -18.44
N LEU A 51 -4.26 -1.61 -17.32
CA LEU A 51 -3.22 -1.73 -16.30
C LEU A 51 -3.31 -3.07 -15.56
N LEU A 52 -4.50 -3.47 -15.12
CA LEU A 52 -4.73 -4.76 -14.46
C LEU A 52 -4.49 -5.96 -15.39
N THR A 53 -4.72 -5.81 -16.69
CA THR A 53 -4.43 -6.85 -17.69
C THR A 53 -2.99 -6.76 -18.21
N GLY A 54 -2.18 -5.80 -17.73
CA GLY A 54 -0.78 -5.63 -18.13
C GLY A 54 -0.59 -5.17 -19.57
N LYS A 55 -1.65 -4.77 -20.28
CA LYS A 55 -1.54 -4.30 -21.68
C LYS A 55 -0.74 -3.01 -21.78
N LYS A 56 -0.88 -2.12 -20.79
CA LYS A 56 -0.17 -0.84 -20.70
C LYS A 56 1.13 -0.89 -19.90
N GLU A 57 1.50 -2.04 -19.33
CA GLU A 57 2.79 -2.21 -18.63
C GLU A 57 3.97 -1.93 -19.56
N LYS A 58 3.84 -2.32 -20.83
CA LYS A 58 4.83 -2.05 -21.86
C LYS A 58 5.03 -0.54 -22.09
N ASP A 59 3.95 0.24 -22.13
CA ASP A 59 4.01 1.67 -22.47
C ASP A 59 4.63 2.54 -21.34
N HIS A 60 4.67 2.05 -20.10
CA HIS A 60 5.17 2.79 -18.95
C HIS A 60 6.63 2.48 -18.58
N GLN A 61 7.28 1.54 -19.28
CA GLN A 61 8.71 1.27 -19.15
C GLN A 61 9.43 1.43 -20.50
N PRO A 62 9.53 2.66 -21.04
CA PRO A 62 10.29 2.92 -22.28
C PRO A 62 11.77 2.59 -22.10
N GLU A 63 12.30 2.73 -20.89
CA GLU A 63 13.68 2.42 -20.53
C GLU A 63 13.97 0.90 -20.60
N VAL A 64 13.01 0.06 -20.18
CA VAL A 64 13.14 -1.40 -20.31
C VAL A 64 13.01 -1.84 -21.76
N GLN A 65 12.13 -1.21 -22.55
CA GLN A 65 12.06 -1.48 -23.99
C GLN A 65 13.33 -1.06 -24.74
N ALA A 66 13.93 0.09 -24.39
CA ALA A 66 15.19 0.55 -24.95
C ALA A 66 16.33 -0.42 -24.59
N ALA A 67 16.44 -0.81 -23.32
CA ALA A 67 17.42 -1.80 -22.86
C ALA A 67 17.26 -3.15 -23.56
N ILE A 68 16.03 -3.61 -23.81
CA ILE A 68 15.77 -4.85 -24.58
C ILE A 68 16.21 -4.71 -26.04
N GLN A 69 16.05 -3.54 -26.66
CA GLN A 69 16.52 -3.31 -28.04
C GLN A 69 18.05 -3.27 -28.10
N ASP A 70 18.70 -2.60 -27.16
CA ASP A 70 20.16 -2.52 -27.07
C ASP A 70 20.78 -3.90 -26.84
N LEU A 71 20.20 -4.70 -25.93
CA LEU A 71 20.63 -6.08 -25.69
C LEU A 71 20.46 -6.98 -26.92
N LYS A 72 19.40 -6.79 -27.72
CA LYS A 72 19.22 -7.54 -28.97
C LYS A 72 20.27 -7.16 -30.02
N GLN A 73 20.55 -5.87 -30.19
CA GLN A 73 21.60 -5.42 -31.11
C GLN A 73 22.98 -5.93 -30.67
N GLN A 74 23.27 -5.92 -29.37
CA GLN A 74 24.51 -6.44 -28.82
C GLN A 74 24.61 -7.97 -29.00
N LYS A 75 23.50 -8.70 -28.87
CA LYS A 75 23.45 -10.14 -29.14
C LYS A 75 23.73 -10.46 -30.62
N ASP A 76 23.15 -9.71 -31.54
CA ASP A 76 23.37 -9.88 -32.98
C ASP A 76 24.84 -9.56 -33.38
N LEU A 77 25.49 -8.64 -32.66
CA LEU A 77 26.92 -8.34 -32.81
C LEU A 77 27.83 -9.45 -32.24
N ILE A 78 27.43 -10.08 -31.13
CA ILE A 78 28.17 -11.19 -30.50
C ILE A 78 28.01 -12.49 -31.31
N GLU A 79 26.83 -12.75 -31.90
CA GLU A 79 26.62 -13.91 -32.78
C GLU A 79 27.39 -13.79 -34.12
N GLN A 80 27.76 -12.58 -34.56
CA GLN A 80 28.66 -12.39 -35.71
C GLN A 80 30.16 -12.50 -35.37
N GLN A 81 30.56 -12.50 -34.11
CA GLN A 81 31.98 -12.52 -33.70
C GLN A 81 32.49 -13.87 -33.18
N ASN A 82 31.63 -14.86 -32.91
CA ASN A 82 32.07 -16.16 -32.39
C ASN A 82 32.06 -17.27 -33.46
N SER A 83 33.17 -17.39 -34.19
CA SER A 83 33.70 -18.71 -34.59
C SER A 83 34.58 -19.26 -33.45
N PRO A 84 34.70 -20.59 -33.31
CA PRO A 84 35.04 -21.23 -32.03
C PRO A 84 36.54 -21.22 -31.78
N VAL A 85 36.97 -20.68 -30.64
CA VAL A 85 38.26 -20.99 -30.01
C VAL A 85 38.07 -21.04 -28.50
N ASP A 86 38.63 -22.09 -27.91
CA ASP A 86 38.51 -22.56 -26.53
C ASP A 86 39.09 -21.62 -25.44
N ASP A 87 38.76 -22.03 -24.21
CA ASP A 87 39.42 -21.79 -22.91
C ASP A 87 38.92 -20.67 -21.97
N GLU A 88 38.18 -21.17 -20.97
CA GLU A 88 38.21 -20.93 -19.52
C GLU A 88 38.12 -19.51 -18.90
N VAL A 89 37.46 -19.52 -17.73
CA VAL A 89 37.37 -18.52 -16.65
C VAL A 89 36.48 -17.28 -16.83
N ALA A 90 35.20 -17.42 -16.48
CA ALA A 90 34.51 -16.49 -15.56
C ALA A 90 33.16 -17.07 -15.12
N SER A 91 33.15 -17.68 -13.94
CA SER A 91 31.91 -18.05 -13.24
C SER A 91 31.10 -16.82 -12.89
N ALA A 92 29.83 -16.87 -13.33
CA ALA A 92 28.63 -16.23 -12.79
C ALA A 92 28.77 -15.35 -11.52
N GLN A 93 28.32 -14.10 -11.64
CA GLN A 93 27.54 -13.48 -10.58
C GLN A 93 26.56 -12.45 -11.17
N LEU A 94 25.33 -12.94 -11.39
CA LEU A 94 24.13 -12.13 -11.56
C LEU A 94 23.79 -11.55 -10.18
N ALA A 95 23.84 -10.23 -10.03
CA ALA A 95 23.39 -9.56 -8.82
C ALA A 95 21.89 -9.23 -8.94
N ASP A 96 21.08 -9.95 -8.17
CA ASP A 96 19.68 -9.61 -7.90
C ASP A 96 19.57 -8.29 -7.13
N PRO A 97 18.44 -7.55 -7.23
CA PRO A 97 18.21 -6.37 -6.40
C PRO A 97 17.95 -6.76 -4.94
N ILE A 98 18.97 -6.59 -4.10
CA ILE A 98 18.95 -6.86 -2.66
C ILE A 98 17.95 -5.93 -1.96
N SER A 99 17.04 -6.51 -1.16
CA SER A 99 16.06 -5.80 -0.33
C SER A 99 16.76 -4.89 0.70
N SER A 100 16.14 -3.76 1.06
CA SER A 100 16.70 -2.80 2.04
C SER A 100 17.05 -3.45 3.38
N ASP A 101 16.25 -4.42 3.83
CA ASP A 101 16.45 -5.13 5.09
C ASP A 101 17.72 -6.00 5.08
N GLU A 102 18.01 -6.64 3.95
CA GLU A 102 19.20 -7.46 3.77
C GLU A 102 20.47 -6.59 3.67
N LYS A 103 20.34 -5.36 3.15
CA LYS A 103 21.43 -4.35 3.18
C LYS A 103 21.77 -3.89 4.60
N TYR A 104 20.77 -3.66 5.46
CA TYR A 104 21.03 -3.32 6.87
C TYR A 104 21.65 -4.49 7.62
N ALA A 105 21.18 -5.71 7.39
CA ALA A 105 21.76 -6.92 7.98
C ALA A 105 23.25 -7.09 7.59
N GLN A 106 23.58 -6.95 6.29
CA GLN A 106 24.98 -7.01 5.82
C GLN A 106 25.86 -5.90 6.40
N THR A 107 25.29 -4.70 6.60
CA THR A 107 26.02 -3.57 7.19
C THR A 107 26.35 -3.86 8.67
N ILE A 108 25.41 -4.44 9.41
CA ILE A 108 25.61 -4.81 10.81
C ILE A 108 26.69 -5.90 10.93
N THR A 109 26.66 -6.93 10.09
CA THR A 109 27.67 -8.00 10.12
C THR A 109 29.08 -7.48 9.87
N ILE A 110 29.24 -6.55 8.92
CA ILE A 110 30.54 -5.93 8.64
C ILE A 110 31.03 -5.11 9.84
N LEU A 111 30.14 -4.36 10.49
CA LEU A 111 30.51 -3.55 11.66
C LEU A 111 30.84 -4.40 12.88
N GLU A 112 30.20 -5.57 13.04
CA GLU A 112 30.53 -6.55 14.07
C GLU A 112 31.93 -7.15 13.85
N ASP A 113 32.26 -7.52 12.61
CA ASP A 113 33.59 -7.99 12.25
C ASP A 113 34.67 -6.92 12.52
N VAL A 114 34.40 -5.66 12.18
CA VAL A 114 35.31 -4.54 12.45
C VAL A 114 35.53 -4.34 13.95
N ARG A 115 34.47 -4.42 14.76
CA ARG A 115 34.55 -4.32 16.22
C ARG A 115 35.39 -5.47 16.78
N ASP A 116 35.14 -6.69 16.36
CA ASP A 116 35.81 -7.88 16.88
C ASP A 116 37.29 -7.91 16.45
N ALA A 117 37.60 -7.47 15.23
CA ALA A 117 38.98 -7.32 14.76
C ALA A 117 39.76 -6.23 15.53
N ALA A 118 39.10 -5.13 15.90
CA ALA A 118 39.71 -4.06 16.70
C ALA A 118 39.95 -4.48 18.17
N LEU A 119 39.17 -5.42 18.68
CA LEU A 119 39.30 -5.96 20.06
C LEU A 119 40.13 -7.26 20.15
N ALA A 120 40.45 -7.88 19.02
CA ALA A 120 41.25 -9.10 18.95
C ALA A 120 42.69 -8.99 19.49
N PRO A 121 43.41 -7.84 19.41
CA PRO A 121 44.75 -7.72 19.95
C PRO A 121 44.78 -7.81 21.48
N GLU A 122 45.78 -8.51 22.04
CA GLU A 122 45.95 -8.70 23.50
C GLU A 122 46.19 -7.39 24.27
N ASN A 123 46.59 -6.31 23.57
CA ASN A 123 46.60 -4.92 24.05
C ASN A 123 46.09 -3.99 22.93
N PRO A 124 44.79 -3.69 22.85
CA PRO A 124 44.24 -2.83 21.80
C PRO A 124 44.77 -1.39 21.92
N SER A 125 45.12 -0.79 20.79
CA SER A 125 45.55 0.62 20.73
C SER A 125 44.39 1.55 21.13
N GLN A 126 44.69 2.77 21.59
CA GLN A 126 43.65 3.79 21.80
C GLN A 126 42.84 4.07 20.53
N GLN A 127 43.45 3.92 19.36
CA GLN A 127 42.75 4.05 18.08
C GLN A 127 41.78 2.87 17.86
N ASP A 128 42.20 1.65 18.17
CA ASP A 128 41.37 0.45 18.02
C ASP A 128 40.14 0.50 18.94
N LEU A 129 40.33 1.00 20.16
CA LEU A 129 39.22 1.25 21.10
C LEU A 129 38.23 2.29 20.57
N GLN A 130 38.70 3.34 19.90
CA GLN A 130 37.83 4.33 19.27
C GLN A 130 37.09 3.74 18.07
N VAL A 131 37.75 2.93 17.24
CA VAL A 131 37.14 2.25 16.10
C VAL A 131 36.08 1.24 16.55
N ALA A 132 36.34 0.47 17.62
CA ALA A 132 35.36 -0.45 18.19
C ALA A 132 34.15 0.30 18.80
N ALA A 133 34.39 1.45 19.44
CA ALA A 133 33.33 2.29 20.01
C ALA A 133 32.46 2.91 18.90
N THR A 134 33.05 3.47 17.85
CA THR A 134 32.30 4.05 16.72
C THR A 134 31.57 2.98 15.92
N ALA A 135 32.15 1.79 15.74
CA ALA A 135 31.45 0.64 15.15
C ALA A 135 30.23 0.24 16.01
N SER A 136 30.37 0.21 17.33
CA SER A 136 29.25 -0.11 18.24
C SER A 136 28.14 0.95 18.21
N GLU A 137 28.51 2.23 18.12
CA GLU A 137 27.55 3.34 17.99
C GLU A 137 26.78 3.27 16.66
N THR A 138 27.47 3.00 15.55
CA THR A 138 26.84 2.87 14.23
C THR A 138 25.97 1.62 14.10
N ILE A 139 26.32 0.51 14.77
CA ILE A 139 25.44 -0.66 14.91
C ILE A 139 24.16 -0.28 15.65
N GLN A 140 24.26 0.47 16.75
CA GLN A 140 23.09 0.89 17.52
C GLN A 140 22.19 1.83 16.73
N GLU A 141 22.77 2.75 15.96
CA GLU A 141 22.02 3.66 15.08
C GLU A 141 21.32 2.90 13.96
N THR A 142 22.01 2.01 13.26
CA THR A 142 21.44 1.22 12.16
C THR A 142 20.34 0.25 12.63
N GLN A 143 20.50 -0.38 13.79
CA GLN A 143 19.44 -1.16 14.44
C GLN A 143 18.24 -0.27 14.85
N SER A 144 18.50 0.96 15.32
CA SER A 144 17.45 1.93 15.66
C SER A 144 16.69 2.40 14.41
N GLN A 145 17.37 2.56 13.27
CA GLN A 145 16.73 2.92 12.00
C GLN A 145 15.91 1.75 11.42
N SER A 146 16.43 0.52 11.45
CA SER A 146 15.66 -0.69 11.11
C SER A 146 14.41 -0.85 12.00
N THR A 147 14.54 -0.57 13.31
CA THR A 147 13.38 -0.62 14.22
C THR A 147 12.47 0.59 14.12
N HIS A 148 12.93 1.79 13.75
CA HIS A 148 12.08 2.96 13.51
C HIS A 148 11.27 2.82 12.22
N GLU A 149 11.84 2.30 11.14
CA GLU A 149 11.07 1.88 9.94
C GLU A 149 9.97 0.87 10.33
N THR A 150 10.27 -0.06 11.25
CA THR A 150 9.33 -1.08 11.74
C THR A 150 8.32 -0.54 12.79
N LYS A 151 8.67 0.48 13.59
CA LYS A 151 7.86 1.04 14.68
C LYS A 151 7.04 2.27 14.29
N LEU A 152 7.43 3.00 13.24
CA LEU A 152 6.56 3.99 12.59
C LEU A 152 5.28 3.33 12.04
N SER A 153 5.28 2.00 11.88
CA SER A 153 4.08 1.21 11.56
C SER A 153 3.15 0.98 12.75
N ASN A 154 3.58 1.17 14.00
CA ASN A 154 2.86 0.66 15.18
C ASN A 154 2.59 1.65 16.32
N VAL A 155 3.02 2.92 16.27
CA VAL A 155 2.67 3.91 17.32
C VAL A 155 2.39 5.28 16.69
N PHE A 156 1.10 5.59 16.45
CA PHE A 156 0.67 6.99 16.39
C PHE A 156 -0.30 7.27 17.53
N GLN A 157 0.25 7.98 18.50
CA GLN A 157 -0.39 8.53 19.68
C GLN A 157 -1.46 9.55 19.25
N MET A 158 -2.69 9.33 19.69
CA MET A 158 -3.79 10.28 19.60
C MET A 158 -3.47 11.48 20.49
N ASN A 159 -3.30 12.66 19.91
CA ASN A 159 -3.58 13.93 20.58
C ASN A 159 -4.28 14.85 19.57
N ASP A 160 -5.59 14.96 19.77
CA ASP A 160 -6.49 15.88 19.08
C ASP A 160 -6.70 17.09 19.99
N HIS A 161 -6.09 18.23 19.65
CA HIS A 161 -6.57 19.53 20.09
C HIS A 161 -6.31 20.56 18.99
N GLY A 162 -7.41 21.04 18.42
CA GLY A 162 -7.41 21.94 17.28
C GLY A 162 -7.00 23.38 17.58
N LYS A 163 -6.71 24.09 16.48
CA LYS A 163 -7.10 25.48 16.30
C LYS A 163 -7.13 25.83 14.82
N GLU A 164 -8.22 26.48 14.44
CA GLU A 164 -8.42 27.33 13.26
C GLU A 164 -7.24 28.31 13.13
N GLU A 165 -6.78 28.78 11.97
CA GLU A 165 -7.52 29.54 10.96
C GLU A 165 -6.54 29.99 9.84
N SER A 166 -7.09 30.49 8.72
CA SER A 166 -6.50 31.42 7.75
C SER A 166 -6.12 30.91 6.34
N ALA A 167 -6.30 31.83 5.39
CA ALA A 167 -6.72 31.67 4.01
C ALA A 167 -5.57 31.70 2.97
N THR A 168 -5.77 30.98 1.84
CA THR A 168 -5.41 31.42 0.48
C THR A 168 -6.18 30.59 -0.56
N THR A 169 -6.84 31.27 -1.50
CA THR A 169 -7.85 30.72 -2.41
C THR A 169 -7.31 29.88 -3.57
N SER A 170 -5.99 29.66 -3.63
CA SER A 170 -5.32 28.83 -4.65
C SER A 170 -4.89 27.45 -4.12
N ASP A 171 -4.79 27.29 -2.79
CA ASP A 171 -4.32 26.06 -2.13
C ASP A 171 -5.47 25.12 -1.71
N SER A 172 -6.72 25.58 -1.87
CA SER A 172 -7.94 24.89 -1.46
C SER A 172 -8.08 23.48 -2.04
N ALA A 173 -7.73 23.28 -3.32
CA ALA A 173 -7.85 21.98 -3.97
C ALA A 173 -6.82 20.96 -3.47
N VAL A 174 -5.57 21.41 -3.25
CA VAL A 174 -4.49 20.57 -2.72
C VAL A 174 -4.78 20.22 -1.26
N ILE A 175 -5.18 21.19 -0.45
CA ILE A 175 -5.57 20.98 0.95
C ILE A 175 -6.82 20.09 1.05
N ALA A 176 -7.78 20.22 0.13
CA ALA A 176 -8.95 19.35 0.08
C ALA A 176 -8.59 17.91 -0.28
N GLN A 177 -7.69 17.71 -1.25
CA GLN A 177 -7.19 16.39 -1.63
C GLN A 177 -6.37 15.75 -0.49
N GLU A 178 -5.57 16.54 0.22
CA GLU A 178 -4.82 16.08 1.39
C GLU A 178 -5.77 15.65 2.51
N LYS A 179 -6.82 16.45 2.78
CA LYS A 179 -7.86 16.13 3.77
C LYS A 179 -8.64 14.87 3.38
N THR A 180 -8.93 14.63 2.11
CA THR A 180 -9.63 13.40 1.68
C THR A 180 -8.73 12.17 1.79
N LYS A 181 -7.45 12.28 1.43
CA LYS A 181 -6.44 11.22 1.66
C LYS A 181 -6.32 10.90 3.14
N GLN A 182 -6.22 11.90 4.02
CA GLN A 182 -6.18 11.70 5.48
C GLN A 182 -7.45 11.02 6.00
N ARG A 183 -8.64 11.40 5.50
CA ARG A 183 -9.90 10.74 5.88
C ARG A 183 -9.94 9.28 5.44
N LEU A 184 -9.51 8.99 4.21
CA LEU A 184 -9.42 7.61 3.69
C LEU A 184 -8.43 6.79 4.51
N PHE A 185 -7.28 7.36 4.85
CA PHE A 185 -6.26 6.71 5.67
C PHE A 185 -6.78 6.40 7.07
N LYS A 186 -7.41 7.37 7.75
CA LYS A 186 -8.07 7.17 9.04
C LYS A 186 -9.13 6.06 8.98
N LYS A 187 -9.92 6.02 7.91
CA LYS A 187 -10.93 4.97 7.68
C LYS A 187 -10.27 3.60 7.50
N ALA A 188 -9.20 3.51 6.69
CA ALA A 188 -8.46 2.27 6.48
C ALA A 188 -7.88 1.72 7.80
N ILE A 189 -7.29 2.59 8.62
CA ILE A 189 -6.78 2.23 9.95
C ILE A 189 -7.89 1.69 10.83
N ALA A 190 -9.04 2.37 10.90
CA ALA A 190 -10.16 1.94 11.72
C ALA A 190 -10.69 0.55 11.30
N HIS A 191 -10.77 0.28 10.00
CA HIS A 191 -11.17 -1.03 9.51
C HIS A 191 -10.14 -2.12 9.83
N TYR A 192 -8.86 -1.82 9.62
CA TYR A 192 -7.78 -2.76 9.92
C TYR A 192 -7.72 -3.09 11.42
N SER A 193 -7.76 -2.08 12.28
CA SER A 193 -7.73 -2.27 13.73
C SER A 193 -8.93 -3.05 14.23
N PHE A 194 -10.13 -2.75 13.72
CA PHE A 194 -11.33 -3.52 13.99
C PHE A 194 -11.20 -4.97 13.55
N HIS A 195 -10.71 -5.22 12.33
CA HIS A 195 -10.52 -6.59 11.84
C HIS A 195 -9.48 -7.36 12.65
N MET A 196 -8.38 -6.72 13.05
CA MET A 196 -7.39 -7.31 13.94
C MET A 196 -7.94 -7.62 15.33
N GLN A 197 -8.78 -6.74 15.88
CA GLN A 197 -9.47 -7.00 17.14
C GLN A 197 -10.43 -8.19 17.02
N MET A 198 -11.19 -8.26 15.92
CA MET A 198 -12.08 -9.39 15.63
C MET A 198 -11.30 -10.70 15.48
N ALA A 199 -10.17 -10.70 14.78
CA ALA A 199 -9.31 -11.87 14.64
C ALA A 199 -8.76 -12.33 15.99
N LYS A 200 -8.32 -11.40 16.85
CA LYS A 200 -7.86 -11.71 18.22
C LYS A 200 -8.96 -12.29 19.10
N GLN A 201 -10.20 -11.84 18.91
CA GLN A 201 -11.38 -12.33 19.64
C GLN A 201 -12.02 -13.57 19.00
N GLY A 202 -11.39 -14.17 17.99
CA GLY A 202 -11.88 -15.38 17.33
C GLY A 202 -13.16 -15.16 16.50
N PHE A 203 -13.40 -13.96 16.00
CA PHE A 203 -14.59 -13.59 15.21
C PHE A 203 -15.92 -13.79 15.92
N HIS A 204 -15.94 -13.60 17.24
CA HIS A 204 -17.17 -13.68 18.02
C HIS A 204 -17.91 -12.34 17.93
N PHE A 205 -19.03 -12.31 17.22
CA PHE A 205 -19.91 -11.15 17.22
C PHE A 205 -20.67 -11.14 18.54
N ALA A 206 -20.62 -10.04 19.30
CA ALA A 206 -21.54 -9.84 20.42
C ALA A 206 -22.95 -9.73 19.83
N GLU A 207 -23.69 -10.83 19.83
CA GLU A 207 -25.07 -10.83 19.36
C GLU A 207 -25.85 -9.80 20.18
N PRO A 208 -26.60 -8.90 19.52
CA PRO A 208 -27.47 -7.98 20.25
C PRO A 208 -28.44 -8.80 21.10
N ILE A 209 -28.47 -8.49 22.40
CA ILE A 209 -29.20 -9.21 23.47
C ILE A 209 -30.71 -9.40 23.16
N ILE A 210 -31.22 -8.73 22.12
CA ILE A 210 -32.57 -8.88 21.57
C ILE A 210 -32.88 -10.33 21.13
N TYR A 211 -31.86 -11.14 20.80
CA TYR A 211 -32.05 -12.56 20.42
C TYR A 211 -31.80 -13.56 21.56
N ARG A 212 -31.43 -13.10 22.77
CA ARG A 212 -31.27 -13.99 23.93
C ARG A 212 -32.63 -14.22 24.59
N ALA A 213 -33.51 -14.92 23.88
CA ALA A 213 -34.75 -15.43 24.46
C ALA A 213 -34.41 -16.51 25.50
N VAL A 214 -35.01 -16.36 26.69
CA VAL A 214 -35.08 -17.35 27.77
C VAL A 214 -35.88 -18.56 27.32
#